data_AF-A0A839J5N8-F1
#
_entry.id   AF-A0A839J5N8-F1
#
_cell.length_a   1.000
_cell.length_b   1.000
_cell.length_c   1.000
_cell.angle_alpha   90.00
_cell.angle_beta   90.00
_cell.angle_gamma   90.00
#
_symmetry.space_group_name_H-M   'P 1'
#
loop_
_entity.id
_entity.type
_entity.pdbx_description
1 polymer ?
#
loop_
_entity_poly.entity_id
_entity_poly.type
_entity_poly.pdbx_seq_one_letter_code
_entity_poly.pdbx_strand_id
1 'polypeptide(L)'
;MTAAFAPGFYTTKAEAASVAGDWRLGGWTPKVLQLPEDLGRDARRTVLAELGLALGLGELASPAALSEALWRVGASTVLVWARGQEFADAEPAVWKAVGDVLEKRAKAKPDFAVVLAGADKKSKERDR
;
A
#
# COMPACT_ATOMS: atom_id res chain seq x y z
N MET A 1 1.50 18.18 -15.84
CA MET A 1 0.17 18.06 -15.21
C MET A 1 0.40 17.62 -13.78
N THR A 2 0.08 18.46 -12.80
CA THR A 2 -0.01 18.05 -11.39
C THR A 2 -1.11 17.00 -11.30
N ALA A 3 -0.77 15.76 -10.94
CA ALA A 3 -1.78 14.76 -10.65
C ALA A 3 -2.70 15.33 -9.56
N ALA A 4 -4.01 15.30 -9.77
CA ALA A 4 -4.95 15.63 -8.71
C ALA A 4 -4.84 14.52 -7.65
N PHE A 5 -4.16 14.81 -6.53
CA PHE A 5 -4.01 13.88 -5.41
C PHE A 5 -5.34 13.77 -4.66
N ALA A 6 -6.20 12.89 -5.15
CA ALA A 6 -7.51 12.63 -4.61
C ALA A 6 -7.55 11.30 -3.83
N PRO A 7 -8.48 11.14 -2.89
CA PRO A 7 -8.75 9.85 -2.26
C PRO A 7 -9.21 8.83 -3.31
N GLY A 8 -8.84 7.57 -3.14
CA GLY A 8 -9.22 6.53 -4.09
C GLY A 8 -8.24 5.38 -4.18
N PHE A 9 -8.45 4.53 -5.19
CA PHE A 9 -7.63 3.38 -5.47
C PHE A 9 -7.03 3.52 -6.87
N TYR A 10 -5.70 3.45 -6.96
CA TYR A 10 -4.94 3.76 -8.17
C TYR A 10 -3.91 2.66 -8.47
N THR A 11 -3.57 2.52 -9.74
CA THR A 11 -2.47 1.66 -10.21
C THR A 11 -1.56 2.48 -11.11
N THR A 12 -0.25 2.31 -10.96
CA THR A 12 0.77 2.96 -11.78
C THR A 12 2.00 2.08 -11.94
N LYS A 13 2.72 2.26 -13.06
CA LYS A 13 4.02 1.63 -13.29
C LYS A 13 5.19 2.44 -12.70
N ALA A 14 4.92 3.63 -12.17
CA ALA A 14 5.93 4.46 -11.52
C ALA A 14 6.49 3.79 -10.26
N GLU A 15 7.75 4.06 -9.96
CA GLU A 15 8.47 3.54 -8.80
C GLU A 15 7.81 4.02 -7.50
N ALA A 16 7.73 3.14 -6.50
CA ALA A 16 7.06 3.42 -5.23
C ALA A 16 7.63 4.65 -4.52
N ALA A 17 8.95 4.84 -4.55
CA ALA A 17 9.62 6.02 -3.99
C ALA A 17 9.21 7.32 -4.71
N SER A 18 9.09 7.27 -6.05
CA SER A 18 8.62 8.42 -6.84
C SER A 18 7.18 8.76 -6.50
N VAL A 19 6.30 7.76 -6.46
CA VAL A 19 4.89 7.93 -6.08
C VAL A 19 4.79 8.51 -4.66
N ALA A 20 5.51 7.94 -3.70
CA ALA A 20 5.52 8.46 -2.33
C ALA A 20 6.02 9.92 -2.26
N GLY A 21 7.00 10.28 -3.08
CA GLY A 21 7.47 11.67 -3.24
C GLY A 21 6.38 12.60 -3.74
N ASP A 22 5.72 12.24 -4.83
CA ASP A 22 4.65 13.04 -5.45
C ASP A 22 3.49 13.28 -4.48
N TRP A 23 3.02 12.21 -3.81
CA TRP A 23 1.93 12.33 -2.85
C TRP A 23 2.30 13.16 -1.61
N ARG A 24 3.55 13.06 -1.16
CA ARG A 24 4.05 13.92 -0.08
C ARG A 24 4.02 15.40 -0.47
N LEU A 25 4.41 15.73 -1.70
CA LEU A 25 4.30 17.10 -2.22
C LEU A 25 2.83 17.56 -2.33
N GLY A 26 1.91 16.63 -2.55
CA GLY A 26 0.46 16.86 -2.49
C GLY A 26 -0.13 17.02 -1.09
N GLY A 27 0.69 17.01 -0.02
CA GLY A 27 0.22 17.16 1.37
C GLY A 27 -0.31 15.87 2.01
N TRP A 28 -0.12 14.73 1.36
CA TRP A 28 -0.49 13.43 1.91
C TRP A 28 0.66 12.81 2.70
N THR A 29 0.33 11.91 3.61
CA THR A 29 1.29 11.10 4.37
C THR A 29 1.47 9.74 3.67
N PRO A 30 2.58 9.51 2.95
CA PRO A 30 2.81 8.22 2.31
C PRO A 30 3.25 7.17 3.33
N LYS A 31 2.62 6.00 3.25
CA LYS A 31 3.00 4.76 3.92
C LYS A 31 3.38 3.76 2.84
N VAL A 32 4.67 3.48 2.73
CA VAL A 32 5.18 2.55 1.71
C VAL A 32 5.10 1.13 2.28
N LEU A 33 4.42 0.25 1.53
CA LEU A 33 4.39 -1.18 1.79
C LEU A 33 5.31 -1.86 0.78
N GLN A 34 6.28 -2.60 1.31
CA GLN A 34 7.17 -3.45 0.54
C GLN A 34 7.16 -4.84 1.16
N LEU A 35 6.57 -5.79 0.45
CA LEU A 35 6.53 -7.17 0.90
C LEU A 35 7.90 -7.85 0.72
N PRO A 36 8.25 -8.81 1.59
CA PRO A 36 9.39 -9.69 1.38
C PRO A 36 9.22 -10.47 0.07
N GLU A 37 10.34 -10.86 -0.54
CA GLU A 37 10.33 -11.65 -1.78
C GLU A 37 9.76 -13.05 -1.56
N ASP A 38 9.98 -13.62 -0.37
CA ASP A 38 9.36 -14.87 0.08
C ASP A 38 8.32 -14.55 1.15
N LEU A 39 7.05 -14.82 0.85
CA LEU A 39 5.93 -14.63 1.77
C LEU A 39 5.79 -15.78 2.77
N GLY A 40 6.53 -16.87 2.56
CA GLY A 40 6.50 -18.07 3.36
C GLY A 40 5.21 -18.87 3.21
N ARG A 41 4.97 -19.75 4.19
CA ARG A 41 3.86 -20.73 4.16
C ARG A 41 2.47 -20.12 4.33
N ASP A 42 2.36 -18.93 4.93
CA ASP A 42 1.09 -18.21 5.14
C ASP A 42 1.20 -16.78 4.62
N ALA A 43 1.13 -16.65 3.30
CA ALA A 43 1.25 -15.38 2.61
C ALA A 43 0.24 -14.34 3.11
N ARG A 44 -0.99 -14.74 3.45
CA ARG A 44 -2.01 -13.83 3.97
C ARG A 44 -1.60 -13.24 5.32
N ARG A 45 -1.08 -14.06 6.23
CA ARG A 45 -0.60 -13.56 7.53
C ARG A 45 0.55 -12.57 7.35
N THR A 46 1.53 -12.91 6.52
CA THR A 46 2.66 -12.03 6.23
C THR A 46 2.19 -10.68 5.68
N VAL A 47 1.30 -10.69 4.68
CA VAL A 47 0.75 -9.48 4.08
C VAL A 47 0.01 -8.60 5.09
N LEU A 48 -0.82 -9.20 5.95
CA LEU A 48 -1.55 -8.46 6.98
C LEU A 48 -0.63 -7.85 8.04
N ALA A 49 0.42 -8.58 8.43
CA ALA A 49 1.43 -8.08 9.37
C ALA A 49 2.18 -6.86 8.77
N GLU A 50 2.69 -6.98 7.55
CA GLU A 50 3.41 -5.90 6.87
C GLU A 50 2.51 -4.69 6.59
N LEU A 51 1.25 -4.90 6.22
CA LEU A 51 0.26 -3.82 6.10
C LEU A 51 0.04 -3.08 7.41
N GLY A 52 -0.13 -3.84 8.48
CA GLY A 52 -0.33 -3.31 9.82
C GLY A 52 0.86 -2.47 10.29
N LEU A 53 2.07 -2.95 10.05
CA LEU A 53 3.31 -2.22 10.34
C LEU A 53 3.43 -0.94 9.50
N ALA A 54 3.26 -1.03 8.18
CA ALA A 54 3.35 0.10 7.27
C ALA A 54 2.38 1.23 7.63
N LEU A 55 1.15 0.87 8.02
CA LEU A 55 0.11 1.83 8.40
C LEU A 55 0.19 2.30 9.87
N GLY A 56 1.08 1.72 10.68
CA GLY A 56 1.19 2.04 12.11
C GLY A 56 0.03 1.50 12.96
N LEU A 57 -0.60 0.40 12.53
CA LEU A 57 -1.75 -0.24 13.17
C LEU A 57 -1.36 -1.42 14.07
N GLY A 58 -0.09 -1.83 14.06
CA GLY A 58 0.40 -3.04 14.75
C GLY A 58 0.13 -4.32 13.95
N GLU A 59 0.34 -5.50 14.56
CA GLU A 59 0.12 -6.78 13.88
C GLU A 59 -1.39 -7.02 13.66
N LEU A 60 -1.76 -7.37 12.42
CA LEU A 60 -3.14 -7.66 12.04
C LEU A 60 -3.32 -9.16 11.81
N ALA A 61 -4.24 -9.78 12.54
CA ALA A 61 -4.46 -11.23 12.47
C ALA A 61 -5.45 -11.66 11.37
N SER A 62 -6.25 -10.74 10.82
CA SER A 62 -7.29 -11.07 9.83
C SER A 62 -7.71 -9.87 8.96
N PRO A 63 -8.34 -10.11 7.80
CA PRO A 63 -8.93 -9.03 6.99
C PRO A 63 -10.02 -8.25 7.70
N ALA A 64 -10.77 -8.89 8.62
CA ALA A 64 -11.75 -8.21 9.46
C ALA A 64 -11.06 -7.24 10.43
N ALA A 65 -9.96 -7.67 11.07
CA ALA A 65 -9.16 -6.79 11.92
C ALA A 65 -8.57 -5.60 11.13
N LEU A 66 -8.13 -5.83 9.90
CA LEU A 66 -7.71 -4.76 8.98
C LEU A 66 -8.85 -3.76 8.72
N SER A 67 -10.06 -4.23 8.39
CA SER A 67 -11.22 -3.37 8.13
C SER A 67 -11.54 -2.45 9.32
N GLU A 68 -11.48 -2.97 10.54
CA GLU A 68 -11.71 -2.18 11.76
C GLU A 68 -10.56 -1.21 12.06
N ALA A 69 -9.31 -1.63 11.88
CA ALA A 69 -8.14 -0.83 12.18
C ALA A 69 -7.94 0.33 11.18
N LEU A 70 -8.33 0.16 9.92
CA LEU A 70 -8.20 1.19 8.87
C LEU A 70 -8.93 2.51 9.18
N TRP A 71 -9.92 2.50 10.07
CA TRP A 71 -10.60 3.71 10.53
C TRP A 71 -9.76 4.57 11.47
N ARG A 72 -8.70 3.99 12.05
CA ARG A 72 -7.76 4.67 12.95
C ARG A 72 -6.55 5.25 12.21
N VAL A 73 -6.41 4.95 10.91
CA VAL A 73 -5.36 5.55 10.08
C VAL A 73 -5.58 7.06 10.02
N GLY A 74 -4.48 7.81 10.16
CA GLY A 74 -4.51 9.26 10.13
C GLY A 74 -5.10 9.82 8.85
N ALA A 75 -5.66 11.03 8.92
CA ALA A 75 -6.21 11.71 7.76
C ALA A 75 -5.13 11.98 6.69
N SER A 76 -5.56 12.06 5.44
CA SER A 76 -4.70 12.28 4.26
C SER A 76 -3.57 11.27 4.15
N THR A 77 -3.85 9.99 4.43
CA THR A 77 -2.86 8.90 4.31
C THR A 77 -2.96 8.23 2.95
N VAL A 78 -1.82 8.00 2.30
CA VAL A 78 -1.74 7.16 1.09
C VAL A 78 -0.91 5.92 1.37
N LEU A 79 -1.48 4.75 1.14
CA LEU A 79 -0.75 3.49 1.09
C LEU A 79 -0.13 3.34 -0.31
N VAL A 80 1.19 3.29 -0.40
CA VAL A 80 1.92 3.05 -1.65
C VAL A 80 2.49 1.64 -1.60
N TRP A 81 1.92 0.72 -2.38
CA TRP A 81 2.32 -0.68 -2.38
C TRP A 81 3.29 -0.95 -3.52
N ALA A 82 4.57 -1.15 -3.19
CA ALA A 82 5.61 -1.48 -4.16
C ALA A 82 5.40 -2.88 -4.74
N ARG A 83 5.49 -3.00 -6.08
CA ARG A 83 5.13 -4.22 -6.82
C ARG A 83 3.68 -4.66 -6.56
N GLY A 84 2.78 -3.71 -6.26
CA GLY A 84 1.43 -4.02 -5.82
C GLY A 84 0.60 -4.76 -6.87
N GLN A 85 0.73 -4.39 -8.14
CA GLN A 85 0.03 -5.08 -9.23
C GLN A 85 0.60 -6.48 -9.48
N GLU A 86 1.93 -6.63 -9.45
CA GLU A 86 2.59 -7.94 -9.58
C GLU A 86 2.16 -8.90 -8.45
N PHE A 87 2.05 -8.39 -7.22
CA PHE A 87 1.51 -9.15 -6.11
C PHE A 87 0.04 -9.53 -6.34
N ALA A 88 -0.81 -8.59 -6.77
CA ALA A 88 -2.22 -8.84 -7.02
C ALA A 88 -2.44 -9.95 -8.07
N ASP A 89 -1.58 -10.00 -9.08
CA ASP A 89 -1.61 -11.00 -10.15
C ASP A 89 -1.06 -12.36 -9.67
N ALA A 90 0.00 -12.37 -8.86
CA ALA A 90 0.63 -13.59 -8.36
C ALA A 90 -0.18 -14.28 -7.24
N GLU A 91 -0.82 -13.50 -6.36
CA GLU A 91 -1.51 -13.97 -5.16
C GLU A 91 -3.00 -13.54 -5.15
N PRO A 92 -3.81 -13.92 -6.16
CA PRO A 92 -5.14 -13.36 -6.35
C PRO A 92 -6.11 -13.66 -5.19
N ALA A 93 -5.96 -14.80 -4.52
CA ALA A 93 -6.81 -15.16 -3.38
C ALA A 93 -6.51 -14.30 -2.14
N VAL A 94 -5.22 -14.03 -1.87
CA VAL A 94 -4.80 -13.15 -0.78
C VAL A 94 -5.16 -11.71 -1.11
N TRP A 95 -4.89 -11.30 -2.35
CA TRP A 95 -5.23 -9.98 -2.85
C TRP A 95 -6.73 -9.70 -2.73
N LYS A 96 -7.60 -10.61 -3.17
CA LYS A 96 -9.06 -10.40 -3.05
C LYS A 96 -9.48 -10.10 -1.61
N ALA A 97 -8.96 -10.83 -0.63
CA ALA A 97 -9.32 -10.63 0.77
C ALA A 97 -8.86 -9.28 1.35
N VAL A 98 -7.71 -8.77 0.89
CA VAL A 98 -7.08 -7.55 1.43
C VAL A 98 -7.44 -6.32 0.59
N GLY A 99 -7.38 -6.45 -0.73
CA GLY A 99 -7.73 -5.44 -1.72
C GLY A 99 -9.16 -4.94 -1.58
N ASP A 100 -10.13 -5.84 -1.39
CA ASP A 100 -11.54 -5.45 -1.17
C ASP A 100 -11.70 -4.54 0.05
N VAL A 101 -10.96 -4.84 1.14
CA VAL A 101 -10.99 -4.06 2.38
C VAL A 101 -10.36 -2.68 2.17
N LEU A 102 -9.22 -2.63 1.48
CA LEU A 102 -8.51 -1.39 1.15
C LEU A 102 -9.33 -0.50 0.21
N GLU A 103 -9.91 -1.06 -0.85
CA GLU A 103 -10.74 -0.34 -1.81
C GLU A 103 -12.00 0.21 -1.14
N LYS A 104 -12.66 -0.59 -0.29
CA LYS A 104 -13.82 -0.13 0.49
C LYS A 104 -13.47 1.05 1.37
N ARG A 105 -12.32 1.02 2.07
CA ARG A 105 -11.86 2.13 2.91
C ARG A 105 -11.55 3.39 2.09
N ALA A 106 -10.89 3.25 0.95
CA ALA A 106 -10.53 4.36 0.07
C ALA A 106 -11.76 5.06 -0.52
N LYS A 107 -12.85 4.31 -0.78
CA LYS A 107 -14.13 4.86 -1.26
C LYS A 107 -14.99 5.46 -0.14
N ALA A 108 -14.91 4.94 1.08
CA ALA A 108 -15.82 5.31 2.16
C ALA A 108 -15.54 6.69 2.77
N LYS A 109 -14.29 7.16 2.78
CA LYS A 109 -13.93 8.45 3.39
C LYS A 109 -12.81 9.13 2.59
N PRO A 110 -12.95 10.43 2.29
CA PRO A 110 -12.06 11.15 1.38
C PRO A 110 -10.73 11.58 2.04
N ASP A 111 -10.08 10.66 2.75
CA ASP A 111 -8.84 10.91 3.50
C ASP A 111 -7.86 9.73 3.43
N PHE A 112 -8.17 8.72 2.62
CA PHE A 112 -7.33 7.54 2.41
C PHE A 112 -7.22 7.23 0.93
N ALA A 113 -6.01 6.94 0.48
CA ALA A 113 -5.74 6.50 -0.87
C ALA A 113 -4.86 5.26 -0.87
N VAL A 114 -4.96 4.47 -1.94
CA VAL A 114 -4.12 3.31 -2.19
C VAL A 114 -3.56 3.42 -3.59
N VAL A 115 -2.25 3.21 -3.73
CA VAL A 115 -1.57 3.20 -5.01
C VAL A 115 -0.77 1.91 -5.13
N LEU A 116 -1.14 1.06 -6.09
CA LEU A 116 -0.31 -0.06 -6.51
C LEU A 116 0.77 0.49 -7.45
N ALA A 117 2.00 0.55 -6.95
CA ALA A 117 3.16 1.11 -7.64
C ALA A 117 4.06 0.00 -8.21
N GLY A 118 4.94 0.38 -9.13
CA GLY A 118 6.00 -0.49 -9.63
C GLY A 118 7.10 -0.74 -8.60
N ALA A 119 8.03 -1.64 -8.93
CA ALA A 119 9.25 -1.83 -8.16
C ALA A 119 10.10 -0.55 -8.15
N ASP A 120 10.70 -0.23 -7.01
CA ASP A 120 11.82 0.71 -7.00
C ASP A 120 12.99 0.08 -7.75
N LYS A 121 13.68 0.86 -8.59
CA LYS A 121 14.97 0.40 -9.12
C LYS A 121 15.90 0.23 -7.93
N LYS A 122 16.56 -0.93 -7.82
CA LYS A 122 17.72 -1.07 -6.92
C LYS A 122 18.62 0.10 -7.24
N SER A 123 18.83 0.98 -6.25
CA SER A 123 19.82 2.04 -6.36
C SER A 123 21.11 1.35 -6.78
N LYS A 124 21.58 1.62 -8.01
CA LYS A 124 22.96 1.30 -8.33
C LYS A 124 23.77 2.04 -7.26
N GLU A 125 24.47 1.28 -6.43
CA GLU A 125 25.55 1.80 -5.63
C GLU A 125 26.29 2.85 -6.48
N ARG A 126 26.34 4.07 -5.96
CA ARG A 126 27.39 5.00 -6.36
C ARG A 126 28.68 4.34 -5.88
N ASP A 127 29.24 3.46 -6.70
CA ASP A 127 30.66 3.14 -6.64
C ASP A 127 31.40 4.46 -6.88
N ARG A 128 31.94 4.97 -5.77
CA ARG A 128 32.88 6.08 -5.71
C ARG A 128 34.28 5.48 -5.59
#